data_AF-A0A1F8U649-F1
#
_entry.id   AF-A0A1F8U649-F1
#
_cell.length_a   1.000
_cell.length_b   1.000
_cell.length_c   1.000
_cell.angle_alpha   90.00
_cell.angle_beta   90.00
_cell.angle_gamma   90.00
#
_symmetry.space_group_name_H-M   'P 1'
#
loop_
_entity.id
_entity.type
_entity.pdbx_description
1 polymer ?
#
loop_
_entity_poly.entity_id
_entity_poly.type
_entity_poly.pdbx_seq_one_letter_code
_entity_poly.pdbx_strand_id
1 'polypeptide(L)'
;MTNWTYENTSSKVNWQGKIVSIQPRTRVWRYVTDNRTHYHLGYNFFIEGHSSDSKKQFTVAISEKQQIKGLFQVGDVLEGTAWTKKYEEREFADYYRAGSLKLLDRSNDNIKVMPPPCIMMPPSMQTYEERGARILSKSLWETKCFKCVWANMANVEIQWDFDRDIKKYRFETFCYGPKSCKYYKMGRARSVPYKNRGSALDDGYLDELCTEGRDYDE
;
A
#
# COMPACT_ATOMS: atom_id res chain seq x y z
N MET A 1 -20.44 -14.30 29.73
CA MET A 1 -19.52 -14.14 28.58
C MET A 1 -19.74 -12.75 28.03
N THR A 2 -18.84 -11.82 28.35
CA THR A 2 -18.97 -10.41 27.96
C THR A 2 -18.61 -10.30 26.49
N ASN A 3 -19.62 -10.11 25.63
CA ASN A 3 -19.40 -9.76 24.23
C ASN A 3 -18.82 -8.35 24.19
N TRP A 4 -17.50 -8.24 24.08
CA TRP A 4 -16.86 -7.00 23.69
C TRP A 4 -17.24 -6.73 22.23
N THR A 5 -18.31 -5.95 22.04
CA THR A 5 -18.46 -5.21 20.79
C THR A 5 -17.34 -4.20 20.78
N TYR A 6 -16.24 -4.51 20.08
CA TYR A 6 -15.22 -3.51 19.75
C TYR A 6 -15.92 -2.38 19.02
N GLU A 7 -16.17 -1.29 19.73
CA GLU A 7 -16.69 -0.07 19.15
C GLU A 7 -15.62 0.41 18.15
N ASN A 8 -15.96 0.37 16.86
CA ASN A 8 -15.13 0.86 15.76
C ASN A 8 -14.98 2.38 15.87
N THR A 9 -14.18 2.82 16.84
CA THR A 9 -13.92 4.20 17.20
C THR A 9 -12.61 4.63 16.55
N SER A 10 -12.54 5.90 16.18
CA SER A 10 -11.34 6.50 15.61
C SER A 10 -10.96 7.69 16.47
N SER A 11 -9.67 7.80 16.78
CA SER A 11 -9.11 8.86 17.60
C SER A 11 -8.02 9.59 16.82
N LYS A 12 -7.89 10.89 17.09
CA LYS A 12 -6.81 11.70 16.53
C LYS A 12 -5.54 11.46 17.33
N VAL A 13 -4.44 11.22 16.64
CA VAL A 13 -3.11 11.01 17.21
C VAL A 13 -2.13 12.07 16.71
N ASN A 14 -1.18 12.42 17.56
CA ASN A 14 0.04 13.12 17.17
C ASN A 14 1.15 12.07 16.99
N TRP A 15 2.05 12.31 16.06
CA TRP A 15 3.17 11.42 15.82
C TRP A 15 4.39 12.21 15.30
N GLN A 16 5.57 11.63 15.56
CA GLN A 16 6.84 12.10 15.01
C GLN A 16 7.72 10.90 14.73
N GLY A 17 8.45 10.91 13.62
CA GLY A 17 9.40 9.84 13.33
C GLY A 17 10.07 9.96 11.97
N LYS A 18 11.00 9.04 11.74
CA LYS A 18 11.78 8.91 10.51
C LYS A 18 11.05 8.01 9.51
N ILE A 19 10.98 8.44 8.25
CA ILE A 19 10.47 7.61 7.16
C ILE A 19 11.50 6.52 6.84
N VAL A 20 11.12 5.25 6.98
CA VAL A 20 11.98 4.10 6.65
C VAL A 20 11.64 3.46 5.30
N SER A 21 10.42 3.70 4.79
CA SER A 21 9.97 3.30 3.46
C SER A 21 8.78 4.16 3.00
N ILE A 22 8.65 4.34 1.69
CA ILE A 22 7.49 4.94 1.05
C ILE A 22 7.00 3.98 -0.04
N GLN A 23 5.72 3.63 0.02
CA GLN A 23 5.05 2.77 -0.97
C GLN A 23 3.76 3.44 -1.45
N PRO A 24 3.28 3.17 -2.68
CA PRO A 24 1.96 3.64 -3.08
C PRO A 24 0.90 3.04 -2.15
N ARG A 25 -0.16 3.80 -1.87
CA ARG A 25 -1.34 3.35 -1.15
C ARG A 25 -2.45 3.12 -2.17
N THR A 26 -2.92 1.90 -2.24
CA THR A 26 -3.91 1.50 -3.23
C THR A 26 -5.06 0.75 -2.57
N ARG A 27 -6.24 0.91 -3.16
CA ARG A 27 -7.37 0.02 -2.92
C ARG A 27 -7.58 -0.82 -4.17
N VAL A 28 -7.69 -2.13 -4.01
CA VAL A 28 -7.93 -3.04 -5.12
C VAL A 28 -9.34 -3.59 -5.00
N TRP A 29 -10.19 -3.26 -5.96
CA TRP A 29 -11.50 -3.89 -6.05
C TRP A 29 -11.40 -5.14 -6.91
N ARG A 30 -11.93 -6.24 -6.37
CA ARG A 30 -11.99 -7.53 -7.05
C ARG A 30 -13.44 -7.96 -7.17
N TYR A 31 -13.76 -8.45 -8.35
CA TYR A 31 -15.02 -9.11 -8.63
C TYR A 31 -14.76 -10.34 -9.49
N VAL A 32 -15.78 -11.19 -9.61
CA VAL A 32 -15.92 -12.29 -10.57
C VAL A 32 -15.12 -12.07 -11.88
N THR A 33 -14.67 -13.18 -12.49
CA THR A 33 -13.91 -13.22 -13.75
C THR A 33 -12.73 -12.26 -13.71
N ASP A 34 -11.71 -12.64 -12.93
CA ASP A 34 -10.39 -12.02 -12.87
C ASP A 34 -10.39 -10.48 -13.00
N ASN A 35 -11.34 -9.81 -12.35
CA ASN A 35 -11.36 -8.36 -12.33
C ASN A 35 -10.47 -7.87 -11.19
N ARG A 36 -9.50 -7.03 -11.53
CA ARG A 36 -8.56 -6.42 -10.58
C ARG A 36 -8.37 -4.94 -10.89
N THR A 37 -9.17 -4.10 -10.27
CA THR A 37 -9.12 -2.64 -10.46
C THR A 37 -8.34 -1.98 -9.33
N HIS A 38 -7.25 -1.29 -9.66
CA HIS A 38 -6.42 -0.57 -8.70
C HIS A 38 -6.82 0.90 -8.64
N TYR A 39 -7.28 1.35 -7.48
CA TYR A 39 -7.47 2.77 -7.17
C TYR A 39 -6.24 3.29 -6.45
N HIS A 40 -5.59 4.30 -7.02
CA HIS A 40 -4.37 4.91 -6.50
C HIS A 40 -4.73 6.10 -5.60
N LEU A 41 -4.48 5.98 -4.30
CA LEU A 41 -5.03 6.89 -3.28
C LEU A 41 -4.00 7.86 -2.68
N GLY A 42 -2.71 7.65 -2.95
CA GLY A 42 -1.60 8.38 -2.35
C GLY A 42 -0.49 7.43 -1.92
N TYR A 43 0.11 7.66 -0.75
CA TYR A 43 1.28 6.92 -0.28
C TYR A 43 1.11 6.44 1.15
N ASN A 44 1.78 5.34 1.47
CA ASN A 44 2.00 4.84 2.82
C ASN A 44 3.43 5.15 3.22
N PHE A 45 3.59 5.93 4.30
CA PHE A 45 4.87 6.14 4.96
C PHE A 45 5.02 5.12 6.07
N PHE A 46 6.07 4.32 6.01
CA PHE A 46 6.47 3.48 7.12
C PHE A 46 7.38 4.30 8.01
N ILE A 47 6.97 4.49 9.26
CA ILE A 47 7.62 5.37 10.22
C ILE A 47 8.23 4.56 11.35
N GLU A 48 9.47 4.90 11.71
CA GLU A 48 10.07 4.54 12.99
C GLU A 48 10.14 5.80 13.85
N GLY A 49 9.49 5.80 15.01
CA GLY A 49 9.34 7.00 15.82
C GLY A 49 8.45 6.78 17.04
N HIS A 50 7.59 7.74 17.33
CA HIS A 50 6.63 7.65 18.42
C HIS A 50 5.30 8.31 18.03
N SER A 51 4.21 7.75 18.54
CA SER A 51 2.87 8.31 18.47
C SER A 51 2.26 8.47 19.86
N SER A 52 1.22 9.29 19.98
CA SER A 52 0.55 9.54 21.26
C SER A 52 -0.14 8.30 21.86
N ASP A 53 -0.40 7.26 21.06
CA ASP A 53 -0.86 5.93 21.49
C ASP A 53 0.29 4.92 21.68
N SER A 54 1.53 5.41 21.83
CA SER A 54 2.73 4.63 22.19
C SER A 54 3.25 3.65 21.13
N LYS A 55 2.88 3.76 19.85
CA LYS A 55 3.51 2.95 18.80
C LYS A 55 4.91 3.47 18.47
N LYS A 56 5.85 2.53 18.25
CA LYS A 56 7.23 2.82 17.82
C LYS A 56 7.47 2.63 16.33
N GLN A 57 6.67 1.76 15.71
CA GLN A 57 6.67 1.51 14.28
C GLN A 57 5.22 1.54 13.83
N PHE A 58 4.93 2.34 12.81
CA PHE A 58 3.56 2.53 12.32
C PHE A 58 3.55 3.02 10.88
N THR A 59 2.41 2.87 10.21
CA THR A 59 2.20 3.34 8.84
C THR A 59 1.27 4.55 8.82
N VAL A 60 1.66 5.61 8.11
CA VAL A 60 0.85 6.83 7.91
C VAL A 60 0.45 6.95 6.44
N ALA A 61 -0.86 6.98 6.18
CA ALA A 61 -1.38 7.24 4.85
C ALA A 61 -1.45 8.75 4.56
N ILE A 62 -0.78 9.17 3.49
CA ILE A 62 -0.81 10.55 2.98
C ILE A 62 -1.40 10.61 1.56
N SER A 63 -1.96 11.76 1.19
CA SER A 63 -2.44 12.02 -0.16
C SER A 63 -1.29 12.37 -1.12
N GLU A 64 -1.55 12.24 -2.42
CA GLU A 64 -0.60 12.70 -3.44
C GLU A 64 -0.33 14.20 -3.37
N LYS A 65 -1.36 15.00 -3.08
CA LYS A 65 -1.20 16.46 -2.90
C LYS A 65 -0.23 16.80 -1.76
N GLN A 66 -0.27 16.03 -0.66
CA GLN A 66 0.67 16.21 0.44
C GLN A 66 2.09 15.82 0.04
N GLN A 67 2.25 14.72 -0.71
CA GLN A 67 3.54 14.31 -1.22
C GLN A 67 4.16 15.34 -2.15
N ILE A 68 3.39 15.86 -3.12
CA ILE A 68 3.84 16.90 -4.05
C ILE A 68 4.27 18.16 -3.30
N LYS A 69 3.52 18.55 -2.26
CA LYS A 69 3.82 19.74 -1.45
C LYS A 69 5.08 19.57 -0.61
N GLY A 70 5.26 18.41 0.03
CA GLY A 70 6.36 18.17 0.96
C GLY A 70 7.65 17.65 0.32
N LEU A 71 7.52 17.04 -0.87
CA LEU A 71 8.58 16.29 -1.55
C LEU A 71 9.28 15.35 -0.56
N PHE A 72 8.49 14.59 0.20
CA PHE A 72 9.01 13.74 1.26
C PHE A 72 9.77 12.55 0.69
N GLN A 73 10.83 12.14 1.37
CA GLN A 73 11.68 11.04 0.94
C GLN A 73 12.06 10.14 2.11
N VAL A 74 12.48 8.91 1.79
CA VAL A 74 12.98 7.98 2.80
C VAL A 74 14.14 8.64 3.55
N GLY A 75 14.13 8.54 4.88
CA GLY A 75 15.12 9.15 5.75
C GLY A 75 14.69 10.48 6.36
N ASP A 76 13.69 11.17 5.80
CA ASP A 76 13.17 12.40 6.39
C ASP A 76 12.57 12.15 7.77
N VAL A 77 12.71 13.12 8.66
CA VAL A 77 12.04 13.13 9.97
C VAL A 77 10.87 14.09 9.90
N LEU A 78 9.68 13.57 10.15
CA LEU A 78 8.42 14.31 10.10
C LEU A 78 7.72 14.30 11.45
N GLU A 79 6.91 15.32 11.68
CA GLU A 79 5.80 15.29 12.65
C GLU A 79 4.46 15.54 11.95
N GLY A 80 3.39 15.11 12.59
CA GLY A 80 2.05 15.39 12.11
C GLY A 80 0.94 14.89 13.02
N THR A 81 -0.28 15.09 12.53
CA THR A 81 -1.50 14.53 13.10
C THR A 81 -2.08 13.50 12.14
N ALA A 82 -2.80 12.51 12.66
CA ALA A 82 -3.57 11.57 11.86
C ALA A 82 -4.69 10.94 12.69
N TRP A 83 -5.52 10.11 12.08
CA TRP A 83 -6.60 9.38 12.73
C TRP A 83 -6.30 7.89 12.76
N THR A 84 -6.62 7.19 13.85
CA THR A 84 -6.51 5.72 13.91
C THR A 84 -7.52 5.05 12.99
N LYS A 85 -7.12 3.94 12.35
CA LYS A 85 -8.02 3.17 11.47
C LYS A 85 -9.32 2.80 12.20
N LYS A 86 -10.46 2.98 11.53
CA LYS A 86 -11.78 2.65 12.07
C LYS A 86 -12.10 1.15 12.00
N TYR A 87 -11.66 0.50 10.92
CA TYR A 87 -11.90 -0.92 10.65
C TYR A 87 -10.55 -1.56 10.30
N GLU A 88 -10.08 -2.48 11.13
CA GLU A 88 -8.74 -3.05 11.00
C GLU A 88 -8.55 -3.80 9.67
N GLU A 89 -9.59 -4.43 9.16
CA GLU A 89 -9.57 -5.24 7.95
C GLU A 89 -9.61 -4.41 6.66
N ARG A 90 -10.00 -3.13 6.73
CA ARG A 90 -10.21 -2.27 5.54
C ARG A 90 -9.06 -1.32 5.25
N GLU A 91 -8.26 -1.01 6.26
CA GLU A 91 -7.16 -0.06 6.13
C GLU A 91 -5.85 -0.65 6.67
N PHE A 92 -4.90 -0.82 5.77
CA PHE A 92 -3.57 -1.28 6.12
C PHE A 92 -2.86 -0.25 7.01
N ALA A 93 -2.91 1.03 6.65
CA ALA A 93 -2.23 2.08 7.39
C ALA A 93 -2.73 2.16 8.84
N ASP A 94 -1.82 2.25 9.80
CA ASP A 94 -2.17 2.47 11.21
C ASP A 94 -2.93 3.78 11.39
N TYR A 95 -2.43 4.81 10.72
CA TYR A 95 -3.00 6.15 10.76
C TYR A 95 -3.35 6.63 9.34
N TYR A 96 -4.57 7.12 9.20
CA TYR A 96 -5.11 7.67 7.96
C TYR A 96 -5.58 9.12 8.15
N ARG A 97 -5.92 9.81 7.07
CA ARG A 97 -6.29 11.25 7.10
C ARG A 97 -5.23 12.09 7.81
N ALA A 98 -3.97 11.89 7.41
CA ALA A 98 -2.86 12.66 7.96
C ALA A 98 -3.02 14.17 7.66
N GLY A 99 -2.61 15.01 8.60
CA GLY A 99 -2.71 16.47 8.53
C GLY A 99 -1.61 17.13 9.36
N SER A 100 -1.45 18.44 9.22
CA SER A 100 -0.40 19.21 9.91
C SER A 100 1.01 18.61 9.75
N LEU A 101 1.29 18.01 8.58
CA LEU A 101 2.59 17.43 8.28
C LEU A 101 3.65 18.52 8.25
N LYS A 102 4.72 18.33 9.02
CA LYS A 102 5.86 19.24 9.08
C LYS A 102 7.16 18.43 8.96
N LEU A 103 8.03 18.90 8.09
CA LEU A 103 9.39 18.40 7.98
C LEU A 103 10.24 18.98 9.11
N LEU A 104 10.84 18.11 9.92
CA LEU A 104 11.74 18.48 11.01
C LEU A 104 13.20 18.39 10.58
N ASP A 105 13.54 17.33 9.86
CA ASP A 105 14.87 17.10 9.33
C ASP A 105 14.79 16.46 7.94
N ARG A 106 15.56 17.00 7.00
CA ARG A 106 15.62 16.49 5.63
C ARG A 106 16.76 15.49 5.56
N SER A 107 16.52 14.33 4.96
CA SER A 107 17.60 13.39 4.68
C SER A 107 18.66 14.06 3.79
N ASN A 108 19.91 14.11 4.26
CA ASN A 108 21.07 14.58 3.49
C ASN A 108 21.55 13.54 2.45
N ASP A 109 20.94 12.36 2.42
CA ASP A 109 21.25 11.35 1.43
C ASP A 109 20.80 11.85 0.05
N ASN A 110 21.72 11.91 -0.92
CA ASN A 110 21.38 12.08 -2.33
C ASN A 110 20.65 10.82 -2.81
N ILE A 111 19.34 10.69 -2.55
CA ILE A 111 18.62 9.44 -2.81
C ILE A 111 18.45 9.21 -4.31
N LYS A 112 19.29 8.34 -4.85
CA LYS A 112 18.99 7.53 -6.03
C LYS A 112 19.78 6.23 -5.95
N VAL A 113 19.13 5.11 -5.66
CA VAL A 113 19.74 3.79 -5.85
C VAL A 113 18.79 2.87 -6.61
N MET A 114 19.20 2.53 -7.84
CA MET A 114 18.53 1.65 -8.80
C MET A 114 19.53 0.62 -9.36
N PRO A 115 19.85 -0.44 -8.61
CA PRO A 115 19.21 -1.73 -8.91
C PRO A 115 18.25 -2.15 -7.78
N PRO A 116 17.39 -3.16 -7.98
CA PRO A 116 16.40 -3.57 -6.99
C PRO A 116 17.02 -3.81 -5.59
N PRO A 117 16.33 -3.42 -4.49
CA PRO A 117 15.12 -2.59 -4.47
C PRO A 117 15.39 -1.15 -4.91
N CYS A 118 14.50 -0.58 -5.73
CA CYS A 118 14.61 0.80 -6.16
C CYS A 118 14.22 1.73 -5.01
N ILE A 119 15.18 2.51 -4.51
CA ILE A 119 14.96 3.52 -3.46
C ILE A 119 15.18 4.88 -4.11
N MET A 120 14.09 5.62 -4.26
CA MET A 120 14.03 6.93 -4.91
C MET A 120 12.83 7.71 -4.38
N MET A 121 12.74 9.00 -4.75
CA MET A 121 11.53 9.77 -4.56
C MET A 121 10.34 9.04 -5.20
N PRO A 122 9.21 8.87 -4.49
CA PRO A 122 8.09 8.15 -5.04
C PRO A 122 7.54 8.83 -6.30
N PRO A 123 7.32 8.09 -7.40
CA PRO A 123 6.69 8.61 -8.62
C PRO A 123 5.22 8.93 -8.36
N SER A 124 4.58 9.62 -9.31
CA SER A 124 3.16 9.99 -9.22
C SER A 124 2.23 8.78 -9.18
N MET A 125 1.01 8.98 -8.68
CA MET A 125 -0.05 7.97 -8.72
C MET A 125 -0.37 7.53 -10.15
N GLN A 126 -0.35 8.48 -11.10
CA GLN A 126 -0.52 8.20 -12.52
C GLN A 126 0.57 7.24 -13.05
N THR A 127 1.83 7.43 -12.65
CA THR A 127 2.90 6.50 -13.05
C THR A 127 2.65 5.09 -12.52
N TYR A 128 2.15 4.91 -11.30
CA TYR A 128 1.77 3.56 -10.82
C TYR A 128 0.61 2.97 -11.62
N GLU A 129 -0.37 3.80 -11.99
CA GLU A 129 -1.52 3.38 -12.79
C GLU A 129 -1.10 2.91 -14.18
N GLU A 130 -0.35 3.74 -14.92
CA GLU A 130 0.19 3.44 -16.25
C GLU A 130 1.04 2.18 -16.23
N ARG A 131 1.80 1.98 -15.14
CA ARG A 131 2.65 0.80 -15.03
C ARG A 131 1.89 -0.49 -14.69
N GLY A 132 0.73 -0.36 -14.06
CA GLY A 132 -0.03 -1.51 -13.57
C GLY A 132 0.71 -2.42 -12.60
N ALA A 133 -0.06 -3.33 -12.01
CA ALA A 133 0.37 -4.14 -10.90
C ALA A 133 0.58 -5.60 -11.30
N ARG A 134 1.59 -6.23 -10.69
CA ARG A 134 1.81 -7.68 -10.70
C ARG A 134 1.72 -8.24 -9.29
N ILE A 135 1.26 -9.47 -9.11
CA ILE A 135 1.20 -10.15 -7.82
C ILE A 135 2.60 -10.28 -7.24
N LEU A 136 2.85 -9.68 -6.08
CA LEU A 136 4.12 -9.84 -5.37
C LEU A 136 4.02 -10.91 -4.29
N SER A 137 5.07 -11.72 -4.13
CA SER A 137 5.21 -12.59 -2.96
C SER A 137 5.24 -11.77 -1.66
N LYS A 138 4.37 -12.11 -0.70
CA LYS A 138 4.35 -11.47 0.62
C LYS A 138 5.71 -11.57 1.33
N SER A 139 6.38 -12.71 1.24
CA SER A 139 7.70 -12.89 1.88
C SER A 139 8.77 -11.98 1.27
N LEU A 140 8.67 -11.64 -0.01
CA LEU A 140 9.57 -10.68 -0.64
C LEU A 140 9.21 -9.25 -0.29
N TRP A 141 7.93 -8.93 -0.22
CA TRP A 141 7.46 -7.63 0.26
C TRP A 141 8.00 -7.33 1.66
N GLU A 142 7.99 -8.31 2.58
CA GLU A 142 8.51 -8.17 3.94
C GLU A 142 10.04 -8.05 4.01
N THR A 143 10.76 -8.57 3.00
CA THR A 143 12.23 -8.66 3.01
C THR A 143 12.88 -7.73 1.98
N LYS A 144 13.07 -8.22 0.75
CA LYS A 144 13.83 -7.52 -0.30
C LYS A 144 13.12 -6.28 -0.83
N CYS A 145 11.80 -6.28 -0.84
CA CYS A 145 10.99 -5.26 -1.49
C CYS A 145 10.41 -4.25 -0.50
N PHE A 146 10.61 -4.39 0.81
CA PHE A 146 10.01 -3.50 1.81
C PHE A 146 10.33 -2.02 1.58
N LYS A 147 11.59 -1.71 1.22
CA LYS A 147 12.04 -0.34 0.92
C LYS A 147 11.85 0.06 -0.55
N CYS A 148 11.37 -0.84 -1.40
CA CYS A 148 11.22 -0.58 -2.82
C CYS A 148 10.02 0.33 -3.07
N VAL A 149 10.26 1.41 -3.81
CA VAL A 149 9.22 2.37 -4.20
C VAL A 149 8.07 1.70 -4.98
N TRP A 150 8.38 0.61 -5.68
CA TRP A 150 7.43 -0.12 -6.51
C TRP A 150 6.64 -1.21 -5.77
N ALA A 151 6.99 -1.50 -4.52
CA ALA A 151 6.30 -2.51 -3.73
C ALA A 151 5.09 -1.89 -3.05
N ASN A 152 4.03 -2.68 -2.86
CA ASN A 152 2.77 -2.19 -2.32
C ASN A 152 2.11 -3.26 -1.44
N MET A 153 1.49 -2.82 -0.36
CA MET A 153 0.45 -3.57 0.36
C MET A 153 -0.89 -2.87 0.12
N ALA A 154 -1.77 -3.51 -0.64
CA ALA A 154 -3.06 -2.98 -1.05
C ALA A 154 -4.18 -3.34 -0.06
N ASN A 155 -5.11 -2.41 0.11
CA ASN A 155 -6.40 -2.66 0.74
C ASN A 155 -7.33 -3.34 -0.28
N VAL A 156 -7.58 -4.65 -0.15
CA VAL A 156 -8.39 -5.40 -1.12
C VAL A 156 -9.83 -5.50 -0.67
N GLU A 157 -10.74 -5.10 -1.55
CA GLU A 157 -12.19 -5.24 -1.40
C GLU A 157 -12.70 -6.27 -2.42
N ILE A 158 -13.14 -7.42 -1.93
CA ILE A 158 -13.71 -8.47 -2.76
C ILE A 158 -15.24 -8.35 -2.69
N GLN A 159 -15.86 -8.03 -3.82
CA GLN A 159 -17.31 -8.01 -3.93
C GLN A 159 -17.84 -9.45 -3.91
N TRP A 160 -18.30 -9.90 -2.73
CA TRP A 160 -18.72 -11.29 -2.51
C TRP A 160 -20.19 -11.51 -2.86
N ASP A 161 -21.07 -10.59 -2.46
CA ASP A 161 -22.49 -10.56 -2.84
C ASP A 161 -22.75 -9.23 -3.52
N PHE A 162 -23.02 -9.26 -4.83
CA PHE A 162 -23.27 -8.04 -5.59
C PHE A 162 -24.64 -7.45 -5.22
N ASP A 163 -25.67 -8.30 -5.09
CA ASP A 163 -27.06 -7.88 -4.85
C ASP A 163 -27.25 -7.16 -3.50
N ARG A 164 -26.45 -7.55 -2.50
CA ARG A 164 -26.52 -7.01 -1.13
C ARG A 164 -25.37 -6.06 -0.78
N ASP A 165 -24.52 -5.74 -1.76
CA ASP A 165 -23.27 -5.00 -1.58
C ASP A 165 -22.37 -5.52 -0.43
N ILE A 166 -22.28 -6.84 -0.27
CA ILE A 166 -21.44 -7.45 0.77
C ILE A 166 -20.02 -7.63 0.25
N LYS A 167 -19.08 -7.03 0.97
CA LYS A 167 -17.65 -7.07 0.67
C LYS A 167 -16.89 -7.92 1.69
N LYS A 168 -15.88 -8.63 1.22
CA LYS A 168 -14.84 -9.26 2.05
C LYS A 168 -13.55 -8.47 1.89
N TYR A 169 -12.81 -8.32 2.97
CA TYR A 169 -11.61 -7.51 2.99
C TYR A 169 -10.38 -8.36 3.30
N ARG A 170 -9.25 -8.02 2.70
CA ARG A 170 -7.94 -8.54 3.05
C ARG A 170 -6.84 -7.61 2.54
N PHE A 171 -5.61 -7.89 2.95
CA PHE A 171 -4.43 -7.21 2.40
C PHE A 171 -3.70 -8.13 1.43
N GLU A 172 -3.21 -7.53 0.35
CA GLU A 172 -2.47 -8.24 -0.68
C GLU A 172 -1.29 -7.42 -1.18
N THR A 173 -0.20 -8.10 -1.56
CA THR A 173 1.03 -7.44 -1.99
C THR A 173 1.12 -7.33 -3.51
N PHE A 174 1.56 -6.19 -4.02
CA PHE A 174 1.72 -5.96 -5.46
C PHE A 174 3.09 -5.35 -5.78
N CYS A 175 3.51 -5.51 -7.03
CA CYS A 175 4.73 -4.95 -7.58
C CYS A 175 4.40 -4.15 -8.84
N TYR A 176 4.79 -2.88 -8.83
CA TYR A 176 4.73 -1.97 -9.98
C TYR A 176 6.09 -1.85 -10.70
N GLY A 177 7.11 -2.57 -10.22
CA GLY A 177 8.51 -2.43 -10.66
C GLY A 177 8.78 -3.18 -11.95
N PRO A 178 9.94 -2.97 -12.60
CA PRO A 178 10.25 -3.46 -13.94
C PRO A 178 10.03 -4.95 -14.11
N LYS A 179 9.57 -5.38 -15.29
CA LYS A 179 9.34 -6.81 -15.58
C LYS A 179 10.62 -7.62 -15.38
N SER A 180 11.78 -7.03 -15.70
CA SER A 180 13.13 -7.56 -15.53
C SER A 180 13.66 -7.64 -14.09
N CYS A 181 12.92 -7.13 -13.10
CA CYS A 181 13.40 -7.03 -11.72
C CYS A 181 13.85 -8.40 -11.16
N LYS A 182 15.16 -8.55 -10.91
CA LYS A 182 15.77 -9.79 -10.36
C LYS A 182 15.23 -10.24 -8.99
N TYR A 183 14.58 -9.34 -8.25
CA TYR A 183 13.96 -9.67 -6.96
C TYR A 183 12.48 -9.98 -7.08
N TYR A 184 11.83 -9.70 -8.22
CA TYR A 184 10.44 -10.04 -8.38
C TYR A 184 10.26 -11.56 -8.34
N LYS A 185 9.29 -11.99 -7.53
CA LYS A 185 8.73 -13.33 -7.57
C LYS A 185 7.25 -13.20 -7.36
N MET A 186 6.50 -13.86 -8.24
CA MET A 186 5.05 -13.91 -8.14
C MET A 186 4.63 -14.53 -6.80
N GLY A 187 3.59 -13.96 -6.19
CA GLY A 187 2.96 -14.54 -5.00
C GLY A 187 2.14 -15.79 -5.34
N ARG A 188 1.59 -16.44 -4.30
CA ARG A 188 0.64 -17.54 -4.49
C ARG A 188 -0.61 -17.05 -5.20
N ALA A 189 -1.24 -17.93 -5.99
CA ALA A 189 -2.55 -17.68 -6.59
C ALA A 189 -3.57 -17.28 -5.51
N ARG A 190 -4.43 -16.32 -5.85
CA ARG A 190 -5.33 -15.68 -4.88
C ARG A 190 -6.78 -16.00 -5.20
N SER A 191 -7.47 -16.63 -4.25
CA SER A 191 -8.90 -16.91 -4.37
C SER A 191 -9.74 -15.64 -4.32
N VAL A 192 -10.66 -15.49 -5.27
CA VAL A 192 -11.68 -14.45 -5.36
C VAL A 192 -13.05 -15.10 -5.14
N PRO A 193 -13.53 -15.19 -3.88
CA PRO A 193 -14.79 -15.83 -3.56
C PRO A 193 -16.00 -15.01 -4.01
N TYR A 194 -17.06 -15.70 -4.42
CA TYR A 194 -18.35 -15.14 -4.77
C TYR A 194 -19.48 -15.96 -4.12
N LYS A 195 -20.66 -15.37 -3.95
CA LYS A 195 -21.82 -16.04 -3.36
C LYS A 195 -22.34 -17.16 -4.27
N ASN A 196 -22.72 -18.28 -3.67
CA ASN A 196 -23.39 -19.42 -4.33
C ASN A 196 -22.60 -20.08 -5.49
N ARG A 197 -21.27 -19.90 -5.57
CA ARG A 197 -20.44 -20.60 -6.56
C ARG A 197 -18.98 -20.74 -6.07
N GLY A 198 -18.18 -21.53 -6.79
CA GLY A 198 -16.75 -21.67 -6.52
C GLY A 198 -15.97 -20.36 -6.63
N SER A 199 -14.82 -20.29 -5.97
CA SER A 199 -13.93 -19.12 -6.09
C SER A 199 -13.23 -19.11 -7.45
N ALA A 200 -13.10 -17.95 -8.07
CA ALA A 200 -12.12 -17.78 -9.15
C ALA A 200 -10.71 -17.70 -8.55
N LEU A 201 -9.69 -18.07 -9.31
CA LEU A 201 -8.30 -18.02 -8.88
C LEU A 201 -7.55 -17.02 -9.78
N ASP A 202 -7.03 -15.94 -9.17
CA ASP A 202 -6.06 -15.06 -9.82
C ASP A 202 -4.69 -15.74 -9.73
N ASP A 203 -4.31 -16.43 -10.80
CA ASP A 203 -3.08 -17.21 -10.96
C ASP A 203 -1.98 -16.43 -11.70
N GLY A 204 -2.17 -15.12 -11.90
CA GLY A 204 -1.21 -14.25 -12.55
C GLY A 204 -1.53 -13.91 -14.00
N TYR A 205 -2.55 -14.51 -14.62
CA TYR A 205 -2.96 -14.11 -15.97
C TYR A 205 -3.22 -12.59 -16.11
N LEU A 206 -3.82 -11.98 -15.08
CA LEU A 206 -4.05 -10.53 -15.05
C LEU A 206 -2.78 -9.69 -14.96
N ASP A 207 -1.67 -10.26 -14.49
CA ASP A 207 -0.40 -9.54 -14.45
C ASP A 207 0.06 -9.19 -15.87
N GLU A 208 -0.21 -10.06 -16.84
CA GLU A 208 0.11 -9.83 -18.26
C GLU A 208 -0.73 -8.68 -18.82
N LEU A 209 -2.05 -8.72 -18.63
CA LEU A 209 -2.97 -7.65 -19.07
C LEU A 209 -2.67 -6.32 -18.37
N CYS A 210 -2.50 -6.33 -17.04
CA CYS A 210 -2.18 -5.12 -16.29
C CYS A 210 -0.83 -4.50 -16.67
N THR A 211 0.06 -5.25 -17.31
CA THR A 211 1.38 -4.75 -17.70
C THR A 211 1.61 -4.78 -19.21
N GLU A 212 0.57 -4.94 -20.02
CA GLU A 212 0.70 -5.08 -21.48
C GLU A 212 1.39 -3.88 -22.13
N GLY A 213 1.10 -2.67 -21.64
CA GLY A 213 1.66 -1.41 -22.15
C GLY A 213 3.08 -1.09 -21.68
N ARG A 214 3.78 -2.03 -21.04
CA ARG A 214 5.11 -1.81 -20.45
C ARG A 214 6.23 -2.57 -21.13
N ASP A 215 7.34 -1.87 -21.28
CA ASP A 215 8.62 -2.48 -21.63
C ASP A 215 9.21 -3.31 -20.48
N TYR A 216 10.22 -4.12 -20.80
CA TYR A 216 10.77 -5.09 -19.85
C TYR A 216 11.50 -4.43 -18.68
N ASP A 217 12.23 -3.34 -18.96
CA ASP A 217 13.03 -2.58 -17.99
C ASP A 217 12.35 -1.31 -17.46
N GLU A 218 11.15 -1.03 -17.98
CA GLU A 218 10.28 0.01 -17.46
C GLU A 218 9.68 -0.44 -16.14
#